data_AF-A0A1H4JI51-F1
#
_entry.id   AF-A0A1H4JI51-F1
#
_cell.length_a   1.000
_cell.length_b   1.000
_cell.length_c   1.000
_cell.angle_alpha   90.00
_cell.angle_beta   90.00
_cell.angle_gamma   90.00
#
_symmetry.space_group_name_H-M   'P 1'
#
loop_
_entity.id
_entity.type
_entity.pdbx_description
1 polymer ?
#
loop_
_entity_poly.entity_id
_entity_poly.type
_entity_poly.pdbx_seq_one_letter_code
_entity_poly.pdbx_strand_id
1 'polypeptide(L)' 'MKEDTERPVPTEVKPFNDATEHYQKIMGMPNKSADLKSMPKPIRWFGYFVMAFVICAVLALIIIKIFF' A
#
# COMPACT_ATOMS: atom_id res chain seq x y z
N MET A 1 -3.74 -7.15 -33.10
CA MET A 1 -4.75 -6.80 -32.07
C MET A 1 -4.65 -7.82 -30.94
N LYS A 2 -4.02 -7.42 -29.83
CA LYS A 2 -4.26 -7.82 -28.45
C LYS A 2 -3.18 -7.15 -27.61
N GLU A 3 -3.57 -6.10 -26.89
CA GLU A 3 -2.76 -5.39 -25.92
C GLU A 3 -2.15 -6.36 -24.91
N ASP A 4 -0.84 -6.39 -24.88
CA ASP A 4 0.05 -6.94 -23.88
C ASP A 4 -0.20 -6.22 -22.55
N THR A 5 -1.21 -6.70 -21.83
CA THR A 5 -1.55 -6.25 -20.48
C THR A 5 -0.39 -6.59 -19.55
N GLU A 6 0.44 -5.60 -19.25
CA GLU A 6 1.48 -5.63 -18.22
C GLU A 6 0.88 -6.14 -16.90
N ARG A 7 1.24 -7.37 -16.51
CA ARG A 7 0.94 -7.88 -15.17
C ARG A 7 1.94 -7.21 -14.22
N PRO A 8 1.51 -6.52 -13.15
CA PRO A 8 2.46 -5.92 -12.21
C PRO A 8 3.27 -7.05 -11.58
N VAL A 9 4.55 -7.12 -11.94
CA VAL A 9 5.51 -8.04 -11.33
C VAL A 9 5.50 -7.70 -9.84
N PRO A 10 5.19 -8.66 -8.94
CA PRO A 10 5.26 -8.40 -7.51
C PRO A 10 6.69 -7.99 -7.21
N THR A 11 6.88 -6.73 -6.84
CA THR A 11 8.19 -6.14 -6.56
C THR A 11 8.75 -6.85 -5.34
N GLU A 12 9.57 -7.88 -5.58
CA GLU A 12 10.34 -8.54 -4.55
C GLU A 12 11.26 -7.50 -3.91
N VAL A 13 11.01 -7.22 -2.64
CA VAL A 13 11.74 -6.16 -1.93
C VAL A 13 13.12 -6.70 -1.58
N LYS A 14 14.13 -6.32 -2.38
CA LYS A 14 15.51 -6.72 -2.15
C LYS A 14 15.97 -6.27 -0.76
N PRO A 15 16.48 -7.17 0.10
CA PRO A 15 16.99 -6.80 1.42
C PRO A 15 18.23 -5.90 1.28
N PHE A 16 18.38 -4.96 2.22
CA PHE A 16 19.50 -4.03 2.21
C PHE A 16 20.75 -4.57 2.92
N ASN A 17 20.56 -5.61 3.75
CA ASN A 17 21.63 -6.29 4.48
C ASN A 17 21.23 -7.72 4.87
N ASP A 18 22.21 -8.49 5.36
CA ASP A 18 22.04 -9.88 5.80
C ASP A 18 21.00 -10.03 6.93
N ALA A 19 20.91 -9.03 7.83
CA ALA A 19 19.94 -9.06 8.93
C ALA A 19 18.50 -9.02 8.40
N THR A 20 18.21 -8.15 7.44
CA THR A 20 16.87 -8.07 6.83
C THR A 20 16.57 -9.22 5.90
N GLU A 21 17.57 -9.78 5.23
CA GLU A 21 17.42 -11.03 4.50
C GLU A 21 16.99 -12.18 5.43
N HIS A 22 17.61 -12.29 6.61
CA HIS A 22 17.25 -13.31 7.59
C HIS A 22 15.78 -13.17 8.02
N TYR A 23 15.32 -11.96 8.34
CA TYR A 23 13.92 -11.71 8.72
C TYR A 23 12.95 -12.07 7.59
N GLN A 24 13.24 -11.65 6.36
CA GLN A 24 12.44 -12.01 5.18
C GLN A 24 12.37 -13.52 4.95
N LYS A 25 13.43 -14.25 5.28
CA LYS A 25 13.49 -15.71 5.10
C LYS A 25 12.75 -16.50 6.18
N ILE A 26 12.30 -15.85 7.27
CA ILE A 26 11.48 -16.50 8.29
C ILE A 26 10.16 -16.95 7.66
N MET A 27 9.83 -18.23 7.82
CA MET A 27 8.57 -18.78 7.31
C MET A 27 7.39 -17.99 7.87
N GLY A 28 6.51 -17.55 6.96
CA GLY A 28 5.34 -16.75 7.29
C GLY A 28 5.52 -15.24 7.14
N MET A 29 6.75 -14.74 6.88
CA MET A 29 6.94 -13.33 6.52
C MET A 29 6.50 -13.10 5.05
N PRO A 30 5.50 -12.23 4.81
CA PRO A 30 5.11 -11.89 3.46
C PRO A 30 6.20 -11.01 2.81
N ASN A 31 6.98 -11.61 1.92
CA ASN A 31 8.01 -10.91 1.13
C ASN A 31 7.47 -10.20 -0.12
N LYS A 32 6.14 -10.23 -0.30
CA LYS A 32 5.46 -9.59 -1.42
C LYS A 32 4.60 -8.44 -0.93
N SER A 33 4.59 -7.36 -1.71
CA SER A 33 3.68 -6.25 -1.48
C SER A 33 2.22 -6.73 -1.50
N ALA A 34 1.40 -6.12 -0.65
CA ALA A 34 0.00 -6.47 -0.55
C ALA A 34 -0.72 -6.15 -1.87
N ASP A 35 -1.33 -7.16 -2.49
CA ASP A 35 -2.14 -6.95 -3.68
C ASP A 35 -3.53 -6.41 -3.29
N LEU A 36 -3.68 -5.09 -3.41
CA LEU A 36 -4.93 -4.39 -3.17
C LEU A 36 -6.09 -4.89 -4.06
N LYS A 37 -5.79 -5.46 -5.24
CA LYS A 37 -6.79 -6.01 -6.18
C LYS A 37 -7.30 -7.39 -5.75
N SER A 38 -6.54 -8.12 -4.95
CA SER A 38 -6.97 -9.42 -4.39
C SER A 38 -7.88 -9.28 -3.16
N MET A 39 -7.95 -8.09 -2.56
CA MET A 39 -8.73 -7.87 -1.33
C MET A 39 -10.25 -7.92 -1.56
N PRO A 40 -11.05 -8.44 -0.59
CA PRO A 40 -12.51 -8.41 -0.63
C PRO A 40 -13.09 -7.00 -0.86
N LYS A 41 -14.20 -6.91 -1.60
CA LYS A 41 -14.85 -5.61 -1.89
C LYS A 41 -15.13 -4.76 -0.64
N PRO A 42 -15.61 -5.32 0.50
CA PRO A 42 -15.89 -4.53 1.70
C PRO A 42 -14.64 -3.87 2.29
N ILE A 43 -13.53 -4.62 2.42
CA ILE A 43 -12.31 -4.08 3.02
C ILE A 43 -11.67 -3.01 2.12
N ARG A 44 -11.80 -3.17 0.80
CA ARG A 44 -11.31 -2.17 -0.16
C ARG A 44 -12.09 -0.86 -0.05
N TRP A 45 -13.42 -0.94 0.08
CA TRP A 45 -14.27 0.25 0.24
C TRP A 45 -14.00 0.97 1.56
N PHE A 46 -13.81 0.20 2.65
CA PHE A 46 -13.37 0.75 3.93
C PHE A 46 -12.02 1.48 3.80
N GLY A 47 -11.04 0.88 3.13
CA GLY A 47 -9.74 1.51 2.89
C GLY A 47 -9.87 2.84 2.12
N TYR A 48 -10.70 2.90 1.09
CA TYR A 48 -10.97 4.15 0.35
C TYR A 48 -11.65 5.21 1.22
N PHE A 49 -12.61 4.82 2.05
CA PHE A 49 -13.28 5.73 2.98
C PHE A 49 -12.30 6.35 3.99
N VAL A 50 -11.45 5.51 4.62
CA VAL A 50 -10.44 5.96 5.57
C VAL A 50 -9.43 6.88 4.91
N MET A 51 -8.93 6.52 3.72
CA MET A 51 -7.98 7.38 2.99
C MET A 51 -8.58 8.73 2.63
N ALA A 52 -9.82 8.76 2.15
CA ALA A 52 -10.52 10.02 1.87
C ALA A 52 -10.68 10.87 3.15
N PHE A 53 -11.06 10.25 4.26
CA PHE A 53 -11.19 10.93 5.55
C PHE A 53 -9.86 11.54 6.02
N VAL A 54 -8.77 10.78 5.95
CA VAL A 54 -7.43 11.26 6.34
C VAL A 54 -7.00 12.44 5.46
N ILE A 55 -7.21 12.37 4.15
CA ILE A 55 -6.90 13.48 3.23
C ILE A 55 -7.72 14.73 3.60
N CYS A 56 -9.02 14.58 3.83
CA CYS A 56 -9.88 15.68 4.26
C CYS A 56 -9.44 16.28 5.59
N ALA A 57 -9.06 15.45 6.56
CA ALA A 57 -8.58 15.90 7.87
C ALA A 57 -7.27 16.70 7.74
N VAL A 58 -6.31 16.21 6.95
CA VAL A 58 -5.05 16.93 6.70
C VAL A 58 -5.31 18.25 5.99
N LEU A 59 -6.18 18.29 4.98
CA LEU A 59 -6.56 19.52 4.29
C LEU A 59 -7.23 20.51 5.25
N ALA A 60 -8.13 20.04 6.13
CA ALA A 60 -8.78 20.88 7.14
C ALA A 60 -7.75 21.49 8.11
N LEU A 61 -6.75 20.72 8.57
CA LEU A 61 -5.69 21.22 9.43
C LEU A 61 -4.83 22.29 8.73
N ILE A 62 -4.51 22.09 7.45
CA ILE A 62 -3.77 23.08 6.65
C ILE A 62 -4.59 24.37 6.50
N ILE A 63 -5.88 24.26 6.18
CA ILE A 63 -6.79 25.40 6.08
C ILE A 63 -6.83 26.14 7.41
N ILE A 64 -7.07 25.43 8.52
CA ILE A 64 -7.09 26.05 9.86
C ILE A 64 -5.78 26.80 10.11
N LYS A 65 -4.62 26.19 9.84
CA LYS A 65 -3.31 26.83 10.03
C LYS A 65 -3.04 28.06 9.16
N ILE A 66 -3.71 28.18 8.01
CA ILE A 66 -3.55 29.34 7.12
C ILE A 66 -4.47 30.48 7.54
N PHE A 67 -5.68 30.17 8.01
CA PHE A 67 -6.69 31.17 8.35
C PHE A 67 -6.70 31.57 9.83
N PHE A 68 -6.08 30.78 10.72
CA PHE A 68 -5.99 31.01 12.17
C PHE A 68 -4.59 30.69 12.69
#